data_AF-A0A4V1SD58-F1
#
_entry.id   AF-A0A4V1SD58-F1
#
_cell.length_a   1.000
_cell.length_b   1.000
_cell.length_c   1.000
_cell.angle_alpha   90.00
_cell.angle_beta   90.00
_cell.angle_gamma   90.00
#
_symmetry.space_group_name_H-M   'P 1'
#
loop_
_entity.id
_entity.type
_entity.pdbx_description
1 polymer ?
#
loop_
_entity_poly.entity_id
_entity_poly.type
_entity_poly.pdbx_seq_one_letter_code
_entity_poly.pdbx_strand_id
1 'polypeptide(L)'
;MKSVQIMMAAGLILAGCQGPAEQAGAAKDKAAAEAAGQTYKGDGPNEQIGEAKDRAAKAAEDARKAEERAIEKERDMIRSEADIEAERLEQQAEAVRKAAEQRADAVKGANK
;
A
#
# COMPACT_ATOMS: atom_id res chain seq x y z
N MET A 1 22.13 -6.15 -52.05
CA MET A 1 21.36 -6.47 -50.84
C MET A 1 21.63 -5.38 -49.84
N LYS A 2 20.64 -4.54 -49.55
CA LYS A 2 20.78 -3.29 -48.81
C LYS A 2 20.97 -3.57 -47.31
N SER A 3 22.09 -3.09 -46.80
CA SER A 3 22.30 -2.31 -45.56
C SER A 3 21.17 -2.28 -44.53
N VAL A 4 21.50 -2.43 -43.25
CA VAL A 4 21.62 -1.31 -42.28
C VAL A 4 21.82 -1.90 -40.88
N GLN A 5 22.92 -1.49 -40.24
CA GLN A 5 23.19 -1.66 -38.82
C GLN A 5 22.07 -1.02 -37.99
N ILE A 6 21.43 -1.81 -37.13
CA ILE A 6 20.56 -1.27 -36.07
C ILE A 6 21.47 -0.80 -34.94
N MET A 7 21.90 0.45 -35.10
CA MET A 7 22.54 1.27 -34.09
C MET A 7 21.48 1.72 -33.07
N MET A 8 21.82 1.59 -31.79
CA MET A 8 21.28 2.31 -30.63
C MET A 8 20.01 3.15 -30.83
N ALA A 9 18.94 2.77 -30.14
CA ALA A 9 17.95 3.71 -29.63
C ALA A 9 17.58 3.30 -28.20
N ALA A 10 18.54 3.48 -27.29
CA ALA A 10 18.27 3.53 -25.87
C ALA A 10 17.58 4.86 -25.55
N GLY A 11 16.41 4.77 -24.90
CA GLY A 11 15.76 5.86 -24.19
C GLY A 11 15.01 6.84 -25.08
N LEU A 12 13.69 6.69 -25.19
CA LEU A 12 12.79 7.79 -25.57
C LEU A 12 11.29 7.44 -25.37
N ILE A 13 10.88 6.89 -24.23
CA ILE A 13 9.46 6.99 -23.77
C ILE A 13 9.42 7.01 -22.23
N LEU A 14 9.74 8.15 -21.63
CA LEU A 14 9.23 8.56 -20.32
C LEU A 14 8.59 9.94 -20.52
N ALA A 15 7.50 10.01 -21.28
CA ALA A 15 6.49 11.03 -21.02
C ALA A 15 5.85 10.65 -19.68
N GLY A 16 6.55 10.99 -18.60
CA GLY A 16 6.19 10.65 -17.24
C GLY A 16 4.83 11.25 -16.89
N CYS A 17 4.06 10.55 -16.07
CA CYS A 17 2.87 11.09 -15.43
C CYS A 17 3.26 12.28 -14.56
N GLN A 18 3.25 13.46 -15.17
CA GLN A 18 3.65 14.72 -14.55
C GLN A 18 2.72 15.05 -13.38
N GLY A 19 3.28 15.39 -12.21
CA GLY A 19 2.49 15.65 -11.01
C GLY A 19 1.74 17.00 -11.06
N PRO A 20 0.69 17.21 -10.25
CA PRO A 20 -0.10 18.45 -10.32
C PRO A 20 0.71 19.73 -10.05
N ALA A 21 1.68 19.69 -9.13
CA ALA A 21 2.50 20.86 -8.85
C ALA A 21 3.56 21.08 -9.94
N GLU A 22 4.12 20.01 -10.50
CA GLU A 22 5.02 20.04 -11.66
C GLU A 22 4.34 20.68 -12.87
N GLN A 23 3.10 20.25 -13.21
CA GLN A 23 2.31 20.85 -14.30
C GLN A 23 2.03 22.33 -14.07
N ALA A 24 1.68 22.71 -12.84
CA ALA A 24 1.47 24.11 -12.49
C ALA A 24 2.77 24.93 -12.60
N GLY A 25 3.92 24.31 -12.31
CA GLY A 25 5.24 24.91 -12.50
C GLY A 25 5.58 25.11 -13.98
N ALA A 26 5.40 24.06 -14.79
CA ALA A 26 5.60 24.09 -16.23
C ALA A 26 4.76 25.16 -16.92
N ALA A 27 3.50 25.33 -16.50
CA ALA A 27 2.61 26.38 -17.02
C ALA A 27 3.16 27.80 -16.74
N LYS A 28 3.74 28.04 -15.56
CA LYS A 28 4.37 29.32 -15.21
C LYS A 28 5.64 29.57 -16.03
N ASP A 29 6.47 28.55 -16.18
CA ASP A 29 7.71 28.66 -16.94
C ASP A 29 7.44 28.89 -18.43
N LYS A 30 6.42 28.22 -18.97
CA LYS A 30 5.95 28.45 -20.34
C LYS A 30 5.47 29.88 -20.54
N ALA A 31 4.62 30.39 -19.64
CA ALA A 31 4.13 31.77 -19.73
C ALA A 31 5.27 32.80 -19.63
N ALA A 32 6.26 32.56 -18.77
CA ALA A 32 7.43 33.44 -18.65
C ALA A 32 8.30 33.42 -19.90
N ALA A 33 8.53 32.24 -20.50
CA ALA A 33 9.27 32.12 -21.75
C ALA A 33 8.54 32.82 -22.92
N GLU A 34 7.22 32.63 -23.02
CA GLU A 34 6.39 33.32 -24.03
C GLU A 34 6.47 34.85 -23.88
N ALA A 35 6.37 35.37 -22.66
CA ALA A 35 6.51 36.80 -22.38
C ALA A 35 7.92 37.34 -22.72
N ALA A 36 8.95 36.50 -22.61
CA ALA A 36 10.32 36.83 -22.99
C ALA A 36 10.61 36.63 -24.48
N GLY A 37 9.64 36.19 -25.29
CA GLY A 37 9.84 35.84 -26.69
C GLY A 37 10.77 34.63 -26.89
N GLN A 38 10.93 33.80 -25.86
CA GLN A 38 11.76 32.61 -25.85
C GLN A 38 10.91 31.35 -26.03
N THR A 39 11.48 30.34 -26.69
CA THR A 39 10.86 29.03 -26.77
C THR A 39 11.06 28.29 -25.45
N TYR A 40 9.97 27.88 -24.81
CA TYR A 40 10.02 26.96 -23.67
C TYR A 40 10.35 25.54 -24.13
N LYS A 41 11.27 24.88 -23.44
CA LYS A 41 11.77 23.54 -23.79
C LYS A 41 11.51 22.48 -22.71
N GLY A 42 10.77 22.82 -21.65
CA GLY A 42 10.66 21.98 -20.46
C GLY A 42 11.77 22.26 -19.44
N ASP A 43 11.70 21.53 -18.31
CA ASP A 43 12.62 21.57 -17.17
C ASP A 43 12.83 22.96 -16.56
N GLY A 44 11.78 23.78 -16.56
CA GLY A 44 11.85 25.13 -16.02
C GLY A 44 12.02 25.15 -14.49
N PRO A 45 12.50 26.26 -13.89
CA PRO A 45 12.72 26.31 -12.45
C PRO A 45 11.44 26.07 -11.62
N ASN A 46 10.28 26.56 -12.08
CA ASN A 46 9.03 26.34 -11.37
C ASN A 46 8.54 24.90 -11.53
N GLU A 47 8.74 24.29 -12.70
CA GLU A 47 8.48 22.87 -12.98
C GLU A 47 9.28 21.97 -12.03
N GLN A 48 10.60 22.18 -11.91
CA GLN A 48 11.46 21.41 -11.00
C GLN A 48 11.05 21.56 -9.52
N ILE A 49 10.66 22.77 -9.11
CA ILE A 49 10.12 23.00 -7.76
C ILE A 49 8.80 22.24 -7.57
N GLY A 50 7.96 22.22 -8.60
CA GLY A 50 6.71 21.47 -8.62
C GLY A 50 6.95 19.97 -8.48
N GLU A 51 7.85 19.42 -9.28
CA GLU A 51 8.23 18.01 -9.23
C GLU A 51 8.76 17.62 -7.84
N ALA A 52 9.60 18.46 -7.23
CA ALA A 52 10.09 18.23 -5.88
C ALA A 52 8.96 18.20 -4.83
N LYS A 53 7.95 19.06 -4.98
CA LYS A 53 6.76 19.06 -4.11
C LYS A 53 5.92 17.80 -4.31
N ASP A 54 5.70 17.39 -5.55
CA ASP A 54 4.94 16.18 -5.87
C ASP A 54 5.63 14.93 -5.33
N ARG A 55 6.97 14.82 -5.47
CA ARG A 55 7.75 13.75 -4.85
C ARG A 55 7.63 13.73 -3.33
N ALA A 56 7.70 14.90 -2.69
CA ALA A 56 7.55 15.00 -1.24
C ALA A 56 6.13 14.60 -0.77
N ALA A 57 5.10 15.06 -1.48
CA ALA A 57 3.71 14.69 -1.20
C ALA A 57 3.48 13.19 -1.35
N LYS A 58 4.01 12.59 -2.42
CA LYS A 58 3.93 11.15 -2.65
C LYS A 58 4.67 10.35 -1.58
N ALA A 59 5.88 10.76 -1.19
CA ALA A 59 6.61 10.11 -0.12
C ALA A 59 5.84 10.15 1.22
N ALA A 60 5.20 11.28 1.53
CA ALA A 60 4.37 11.40 2.72
C ALA A 60 3.11 10.52 2.65
N GLU A 61 2.50 10.39 1.47
CA GLU A 61 1.36 9.49 1.25
C GLU A 61 1.75 8.02 1.40
N ASP A 62 2.86 7.62 0.81
CA ASP A 62 3.36 6.26 0.86
C ASP A 62 3.75 5.89 2.31
N ALA A 63 4.30 6.84 3.09
CA ALA A 63 4.55 6.65 4.52
C ALA A 63 3.27 6.42 5.33
N ARG A 64 2.21 7.23 5.11
CA ARG A 64 0.91 7.03 5.77
C ARG A 64 0.30 5.67 5.42
N LYS A 65 0.35 5.27 4.15
CA LYS A 65 -0.12 3.95 3.71
C LYS A 65 0.66 2.80 4.35
N ALA A 66 1.96 2.98 4.58
CA ALA A 66 2.78 1.99 5.27
C ALA A 66 2.38 1.86 6.75
N GLU A 67 2.12 2.99 7.42
CA GLU A 67 1.60 3.03 8.79
C GLU A 67 0.22 2.37 8.91
N GLU A 68 -0.71 2.69 8.01
CA GLU A 68 -2.04 2.07 7.96
C GLU A 68 -1.94 0.54 7.81
N ARG A 69 -1.06 0.04 6.93
CA ARG A 69 -0.83 -1.41 6.78
C ARG A 69 -0.22 -2.04 8.03
N ALA A 70 0.60 -1.32 8.77
CA ALA A 70 1.18 -1.82 10.01
C ALA A 70 0.09 -1.99 11.08
N ILE A 71 -0.78 -0.98 11.23
CA ILE A 71 -1.93 -1.02 12.15
C ILE A 71 -2.91 -2.13 11.74
N GLU A 72 -3.19 -2.28 10.45
CA GLU A 72 -4.05 -3.35 9.95
C GLU A 72 -3.51 -4.73 10.31
N LYS A 73 -2.20 -4.96 10.12
CA LYS A 73 -1.55 -6.21 10.52
C LYS A 73 -1.62 -6.45 12.02
N GLU A 74 -1.40 -5.43 12.84
CA GLU A 74 -1.50 -5.55 14.29
C GLU A 74 -2.91 -5.95 14.72
N ARG A 75 -3.93 -5.30 14.16
CA ARG A 75 -5.34 -5.64 14.40
C ARG A 75 -5.64 -7.09 14.02
N ASP A 76 -5.16 -7.53 12.86
CA ASP A 76 -5.42 -8.88 12.37
C ASP A 76 -4.70 -9.94 13.23
N MET A 77 -3.50 -9.64 13.75
CA MET A 77 -2.82 -10.50 14.74
C MET A 77 -3.64 -10.61 16.03
N ILE A 78 -4.09 -9.48 16.60
CA ILE A 78 -4.91 -9.48 17.83
C ILE A 78 -6.18 -10.31 17.63
N ARG A 79 -6.84 -10.16 16.48
CA ARG A 79 -8.03 -10.94 16.14
C ARG A 79 -7.70 -12.44 16.08
N SER A 80 -6.61 -12.81 15.40
CA SER A 80 -6.20 -14.20 15.30
C SER A 80 -5.86 -14.81 16.67
N GLU A 81 -5.20 -14.06 17.55
CA GLU A 81 -4.90 -14.51 18.92
C GLU A 81 -6.18 -14.71 19.72
N ALA A 82 -7.14 -13.80 19.60
CA ALA A 82 -8.44 -13.92 20.26
C ALA A 82 -9.24 -15.13 19.75
N ASP A 83 -9.22 -15.38 18.43
CA ASP A 83 -9.91 -16.54 17.83
C ASP A 83 -9.28 -17.86 18.32
N ILE A 84 -7.94 -17.96 18.38
CA ILE A 84 -7.24 -19.13 18.92
C ILE A 84 -7.61 -19.37 20.40
N GLU A 85 -7.63 -18.31 21.20
CA GLU A 85 -7.98 -18.41 22.61
C GLU A 85 -9.44 -18.81 22.81
N ALA A 86 -10.35 -18.30 21.97
CA ALA A 86 -11.74 -18.70 21.96
C ALA A 86 -11.90 -20.20 21.63
N GLU A 87 -11.25 -20.69 20.57
CA GLU A 87 -11.25 -22.12 20.22
C GLU A 87 -10.71 -22.98 21.37
N ARG A 88 -9.65 -22.54 22.04
CA ARG A 88 -9.08 -23.24 23.20
C ARG A 88 -10.09 -23.35 24.34
N LEU A 89 -10.81 -22.26 24.64
CA LEU A 89 -11.84 -22.24 25.69
C LEU A 89 -13.05 -23.10 25.33
N GLU A 90 -13.45 -23.12 24.06
CA GLU A 90 -14.53 -23.99 23.56
C GLU A 90 -14.17 -25.47 23.73
N GLN A 91 -12.96 -25.87 23.36
CA GLN A 91 -12.48 -27.24 23.55
C GLN A 91 -12.45 -27.63 25.03
N GLN A 92 -12.03 -26.72 25.91
CA GLN A 92 -12.06 -26.97 27.35
C GLN A 92 -13.48 -27.13 27.88
N ALA A 93 -14.41 -26.28 27.46
CA ALA A 93 -15.81 -26.38 27.85
C ALA A 93 -16.43 -27.71 27.37
N GLU A 94 -16.11 -28.13 26.15
CA GLU A 94 -16.58 -29.41 25.61
C GLU A 94 -16.01 -30.60 26.39
N ALA A 95 -14.73 -30.57 26.73
CA ALA A 95 -14.10 -31.61 27.54
C ALA A 95 -14.76 -31.74 28.93
N VAL A 96 -15.07 -30.60 29.58
CA VAL A 96 -15.79 -30.58 30.87
C VAL A 96 -17.19 -31.16 30.73
N ARG A 97 -17.93 -30.79 29.67
CA ARG A 97 -19.27 -31.34 29.39
C ARG A 97 -19.23 -32.84 29.20
N LYS A 98 -18.32 -33.35 28.35
CA LYS A 98 -18.14 -34.79 28.13
C LYS A 98 -17.79 -35.54 29.42
N ALA A 99 -16.91 -34.99 30.25
CA ALA A 99 -16.56 -35.59 31.54
C ALA A 99 -17.76 -35.63 32.50
N ALA A 100 -18.60 -34.58 32.51
CA ALA A 100 -19.81 -34.54 33.31
C ALA A 100 -20.86 -35.56 32.84
N GLU A 101 -21.06 -35.68 31.53
CA GLU A 101 -21.95 -36.69 30.92
C GLU A 101 -21.51 -38.11 31.29
N GLN A 102 -20.22 -38.43 31.14
CA GLN A 102 -19.67 -39.73 31.53
C GLN A 102 -19.91 -40.06 33.01
N ARG A 103 -19.73 -39.08 33.90
CA ARG A 103 -20.02 -39.24 35.33
C ARG A 103 -21.50 -39.50 35.59
N ALA A 104 -22.37 -38.76 34.92
CA ALA A 104 -23.82 -38.94 35.05
C ALA A 104 -24.27 -40.33 34.58
N ASP A 105 -23.71 -40.82 33.47
CA ASP A 105 -24.02 -42.14 32.93
C ASP A 105 -23.51 -43.27 33.84
N ALA A 106 -22.33 -43.12 34.43
CA ALA A 106 -21.80 -44.07 35.41
C ALA A 106 -22.72 -44.20 36.63
N VAL A 107 -23.26 -43.09 37.14
CA VAL A 107 -24.23 -43.09 38.25
C VAL A 107 -25.54 -43.75 37.85
N LYS A 108 -26.04 -43.52 36.62
CA LYS A 108 -27.25 -44.18 36.11
C LYS A 108 -27.07 -45.69 35.93
N GLY A 109 -25.90 -46.11 35.45
CA GLY A 109 -25.56 -47.52 35.21
C GLY A 109 -25.36 -48.33 36.50
N ALA A 110 -24.85 -47.72 37.56
CA ALA A 110 -24.65 -48.36 38.86
C ALA A 110 -25.94 -48.58 39.68
N ASN A 111 -27.06 -47.99 39.25
CA ASN A 111 -28.37 -48.10 39.91
C ASN A 111 -29.34 -49.07 39.16
N LYS A 112 -28.82 -49.89 38.24
CA LYS A 112 -29.54 -51.01 37.62
C LYS A 112 -29.05 -52.33 38.19
#